data_AF-A0A1B1AFL3-F1
#
_entry.id   AF-A0A1B1AFL3-F1
#
_cell.length_a   1.000
_cell.length_b   1.000
_cell.length_c   1.000
_cell.angle_alpha   90.00
_cell.angle_beta   90.00
_cell.angle_gamma   90.00
#
_symmetry.space_group_name_H-M   'P 1'
#
loop_
_entity.id
_entity.type
_entity.pdbx_description
1 polymer ?
#
loop_
_entity_poly.entity_id
_entity_poly.type
_entity_poly.pdbx_seq_one_letter_code
_entity_poly.pdbx_strand_id
1 'polypeptide(L)'
;MPMLTSAQLRAARALLGIDQRTLADWAGVSLPTIQRMEASDGYVRGVVDTLTKVVTALELAGVELIGENSVSSGGGRGVRLREPATPLSRDPKMRASDTSAKRKGSQLPA
;
A
#
# COMPACT_ATOMS: atom_id res chain seq x y z
N MET A 1 12.86 5.45 9.24
CA MET A 1 11.94 4.30 9.33
C MET A 1 10.52 4.84 9.46
N PRO A 2 9.57 4.51 8.57
CA PRO A 2 8.19 4.97 8.73
C PRO A 2 7.57 4.21 9.92
N MET A 3 7.27 4.93 11.00
CA MET A 3 6.50 4.37 12.09
C MET A 3 5.02 4.46 11.72
N LEU A 4 4.41 3.35 11.30
CA LEU A 4 3.00 3.26 10.92
C LEU A 4 2.13 2.93 12.14
N THR A 5 1.00 3.62 12.29
CA THR A 5 -0.03 3.26 13.27
C THR A 5 -1.21 2.54 12.61
N SER A 6 -1.93 1.73 13.38
CA SER A 6 -3.15 1.05 12.89
C SER A 6 -4.23 2.05 12.47
N ALA A 7 -4.28 3.22 13.11
CA ALA A 7 -5.16 4.33 12.72
C ALA A 7 -4.78 4.91 11.34
N GLN A 8 -3.50 5.18 11.10
CA GLN A 8 -3.03 5.66 9.80
C GLN A 8 -3.28 4.63 8.69
N LEU A 9 -3.12 3.33 8.97
CA LEU A 9 -3.42 2.26 8.02
C LEU A 9 -4.90 2.24 7.62
N ARG A 10 -5.82 2.27 8.60
CA ARG A 10 -7.26 2.30 8.36
C ARG A 10 -7.68 3.58 7.61
N ALA A 11 -7.15 4.73 8.01
CA ALA A 11 -7.43 6.01 7.37
C ALA A 11 -6.95 6.05 5.91
N ALA A 12 -5.76 5.50 5.63
CA ALA A 12 -5.24 5.40 4.26
C ALA A 12 -6.14 4.56 3.36
N ARG A 13 -6.62 3.40 3.83
CA ARG A 13 -7.59 2.61 3.05
C ARG A 13 -8.91 3.34 2.85
N ALA A 14 -9.41 4.03 3.87
CA ALA A 14 -10.64 4.79 3.77
C ALA A 14 -10.53 5.90 2.71
N LEU A 15 -9.40 6.62 2.66
CA LEU A 15 -9.13 7.64 1.64
C LEU A 15 -9.04 7.04 0.22
N LEU A 16 -8.47 5.84 0.10
CA LEU A 16 -8.38 5.14 -1.19
C LEU A 16 -9.69 4.46 -1.61
N GLY A 17 -10.64 4.31 -0.69
CA GLY A 17 -11.90 3.60 -0.92
C GLY A 17 -11.72 2.09 -1.13
N ILE A 18 -10.73 1.47 -0.47
CA ILE A 18 -10.40 0.04 -0.65
C ILE A 18 -10.61 -0.77 0.62
N ASP A 19 -10.88 -2.06 0.45
CA ASP A 19 -10.97 -3.02 1.56
C ASP A 19 -9.58 -3.57 1.96
N GLN A 20 -9.55 -4.40 3.01
CA GLN A 20 -8.31 -5.01 3.50
C GLN A 20 -7.69 -6.01 2.51
N ARG A 21 -8.50 -6.67 1.67
CA ARG A 21 -8.04 -7.67 0.71
C ARG A 21 -7.33 -7.00 -0.45
N THR A 22 -7.91 -5.93 -1.01
CA THR A 22 -7.28 -5.12 -2.05
C THR A 22 -5.92 -4.60 -1.58
N LEU A 23 -5.82 -4.09 -0.34
CA LEU A 23 -4.54 -3.65 0.20
C LEU A 23 -3.53 -4.80 0.34
N ALA A 24 -3.98 -5.96 0.83
CA ALA A 24 -3.12 -7.14 0.96
C ALA A 24 -2.54 -7.57 -0.40
N ASP A 25 -3.39 -7.57 -1.44
CA ASP A 25 -3.00 -7.91 -2.81
C ASP A 25 -2.00 -6.88 -3.38
N TRP A 26 -2.25 -5.58 -3.19
CA TRP A 26 -1.34 -4.52 -3.65
C TRP A 26 0.01 -4.54 -2.95
N ALA A 27 0.04 -4.87 -1.66
CA ALA A 27 1.26 -4.98 -0.88
C ALA A 27 1.98 -6.33 -1.03
N GLY A 28 1.36 -7.33 -1.67
CA GLY A 28 1.92 -8.67 -1.79
C GLY A 28 2.08 -9.37 -0.43
N VAL A 29 1.13 -9.16 0.48
CA VAL A 29 1.10 -9.78 1.82
C VAL A 29 -0.23 -10.53 2.02
N SER A 30 -0.32 -11.37 3.05
CA SER A 30 -1.57 -12.10 3.31
C SER A 30 -2.64 -11.23 3.98
N LEU A 31 -3.92 -11.47 3.69
CA LEU A 31 -5.04 -10.77 4.36
C LEU A 31 -4.96 -10.84 5.90
N PRO A 32 -4.64 -11.98 6.55
CA PRO A 32 -4.46 -12.03 8.00
C PRO A 32 -3.35 -11.10 8.52
N THR A 33 -2.35 -10.80 7.68
CA THR A 33 -1.30 -9.84 8.04
C THR A 33 -1.87 -8.43 8.13
N ILE A 34 -2.63 -7.97 7.12
CA ILE A 34 -3.31 -6.66 7.18
C ILE A 34 -4.27 -6.60 8.37
N GLN A 35 -5.06 -7.64 8.61
CA GLN A 35 -5.99 -7.71 9.74
C GLN A 35 -5.27 -7.53 11.10
N ARG A 36 -4.15 -8.24 11.32
CA ARG A 36 -3.34 -8.07 12.54
C ARG A 36 -2.75 -6.67 12.66
N MET A 37 -2.29 -6.09 11.55
CA MET A 37 -1.76 -4.72 11.56
C MET A 37 -2.83 -3.70 11.94
N GLU A 38 -4.06 -3.83 11.42
CA GLU A 38 -5.17 -2.92 11.77
C GLU A 38 -5.73 -3.14 13.18
N ALA A 39 -5.63 -4.36 13.71
CA ALA A 39 -6.03 -4.68 15.07
C ALA A 39 -5.00 -4.27 16.14
N SER A 40 -3.82 -3.80 15.73
CA SER A 40 -2.76 -3.38 16.67
C SER A 40 -3.17 -2.13 17.45
N ASP A 41 -2.84 -2.09 18.73
CA ASP A 41 -3.01 -0.89 19.55
C ASP A 41 -1.83 0.07 19.35
N GLY A 42 -2.12 1.26 18.81
CA GLY A 42 -1.12 2.26 18.44
C GLY A 42 -0.25 1.85 17.24
N TYR A 43 1.05 1.65 17.49
CA TYR A 43 2.03 1.32 16.45
C TYR A 43 1.90 -0.11 15.96
N VAL A 44 1.95 -0.29 14.64
CA VAL A 44 2.00 -1.62 14.05
C VAL A 44 3.38 -2.23 14.33
N ARG A 45 3.42 -3.24 15.20
CA ARG A 45 4.62 -4.02 15.50
C ARG A 45 4.73 -5.19 14.52
N GLY A 46 5.90 -5.40 13.91
CA GLY A 46 6.06 -6.50 12.96
C GLY A 46 7.39 -6.52 12.22
N VAL A 47 7.47 -7.42 11.25
CA VAL A 47 8.62 -7.60 10.36
C VAL A 47 8.77 -6.38 9.47
N VAL A 48 9.95 -5.77 9.49
CA VAL A 48 10.28 -4.53 8.74
C VAL A 48 9.92 -4.64 7.26
N ASP A 49 10.26 -5.75 6.61
CA ASP A 49 9.97 -5.97 5.19
C ASP A 49 8.47 -5.88 4.88
N THR A 50 7.63 -6.44 5.75
CA THR A 50 6.16 -6.39 5.60
C THR A 50 5.63 -4.97 5.75
N LEU A 51 6.12 -4.22 6.74
CA LEU A 51 5.76 -2.81 6.94
C LEU A 51 6.13 -1.97 5.71
N THR A 52 7.34 -2.15 5.19
CA THR A 52 7.80 -1.44 3.99
C THR A 52 6.90 -1.72 2.79
N LYS A 53 6.56 -2.99 2.53
CA LYS A 53 5.66 -3.38 1.42
C LYS A 53 4.30 -2.68 1.50
N VAL A 54 3.70 -2.65 2.69
CA VAL A 54 2.40 -2.00 2.91
C VAL A 54 2.50 -0.48 2.72
N VAL A 55 3.53 0.17 3.27
CA VAL A 55 3.74 1.61 3.10
C VAL A 55 3.94 1.96 1.63
N THR A 56 4.79 1.22 0.92
CA THR A 56 5.03 1.44 -0.52
C THR A 56 3.76 1.25 -1.35
N ALA A 57 2.93 0.24 -1.04
CA ALA A 57 1.66 0.04 -1.75
C ALA A 57 0.70 1.24 -1.58
N LEU A 58 0.59 1.78 -0.36
CA LEU A 58 -0.20 2.99 -0.10
C LEU A 58 0.38 4.21 -0.83
N GLU A 59 1.70 4.37 -0.82
CA GLU A 59 2.40 5.45 -1.51
C GLU A 59 2.18 5.44 -3.03
N LEU A 60 2.26 4.26 -3.64
CA LEU A 60 1.98 4.06 -5.06
C LEU A 60 0.50 4.33 -5.39
N ALA A 61 -0.41 4.01 -4.47
CA ALA A 61 -1.84 4.26 -4.61
C ALA A 61 -2.24 5.75 -4.49
N GLY A 62 -1.31 6.64 -4.15
CA GLY A 62 -1.59 8.06 -3.97
C GLY A 62 -1.87 8.48 -2.53
N VAL A 63 -1.33 7.76 -1.54
CA VAL A 63 -1.35 8.17 -0.14
C VAL A 63 0.03 8.61 0.32
N GLU A 64 0.10 9.69 1.10
CA GLU A 64 1.28 10.07 1.86
C GLU A 64 1.00 9.88 3.36
N LEU A 65 1.89 9.17 4.05
CA LEU A 65 1.84 9.01 5.51
C LEU A 65 2.68 10.09 6.18
N ILE A 66 2.02 10.97 6.93
CA ILE A 66 2.66 12.08 7.63
C ILE A 66 3.09 11.58 9.02
N GLY A 67 4.38 11.70 9.34
CA GLY A 67 4.91 11.40 10.65
C GLY A 67 4.69 12.54 11.65
N GLU A 68 4.81 12.26 12.94
CA GLU A 68 4.55 13.23 14.02
C GLU A 68 5.37 14.54 13.91
N ASN A 69 6.59 14.44 13.40
CA ASN A 69 7.52 15.54 13.20
C ASN A 69 7.70 15.90 11.71
N SER A 70 6.87 15.37 10.81
CA SER A 70 6.90 15.75 9.40
C SER A 70 6.34 17.16 9.25
N VAL A 71 6.89 17.92 8.28
CA VAL A 71 6.42 19.28 7.97
C VAL A 71 4.95 19.22 7.56
N SER A 72 4.09 19.64 8.48
CA SER A 72 2.64 19.73 8.35
C SER A 72 2.22 20.97 9.10
N SER A 73 1.36 21.80 8.51
CA SER A 73 0.90 23.05 9.14
C SER A 73 0.22 22.84 10.49
N GLY A 74 -0.40 21.67 10.71
CA GLY A 74 -1.02 21.29 11.99
C GLY A 74 -0.16 20.41 12.90
N GLY A 75 1.03 19.97 12.45
CA GLY A 75 1.84 18.96 13.14
C GLY A 75 1.17 17.58 13.26
N GLY A 76 1.84 16.65 13.92
CA GLY A 76 1.28 15.34 14.27
C GLY A 76 1.17 14.36 13.10
N ARG A 77 0.71 13.15 13.43
CA ARG A 77 0.57 12.04 12.47
C ARG A 77 -0.67 12.22 11.62
N GLY A 78 -0.56 11.90 10.33
CA GLY A 78 -1.67 12.08 9.41
C GLY A 78 -1.59 11.18 8.18
N VAL A 79 -2.61 11.30 7.35
CA VAL A 79 -2.68 10.64 6.05
C VAL A 79 -3.21 11.68 5.06
N ARG A 80 -2.54 11.81 3.91
CA ARG A 80 -2.89 12.78 2.87
C ARG A 80 -3.07 12.06 1.55
N LEU A 81 -4.08 12.47 0.78
CA LEU A 81 -4.21 12.09 -0.63
C LEU A 81 -3.24 12.92 -1.47
N ARG A 82 -2.51 12.26 -2.37
CA ARG A 82 -1.64 12.86 -3.38
C ARG A 82 -1.93 12.23 -4.73
N GLU A 83 -1.39 12.82 -5.80
CA GLU A 83 -1.43 12.17 -7.10
C GLU A 83 -0.71 10.81 -7.04
N PRO A 84 -1.35 9.73 -7.54
CA PRO A 84 -0.74 8.40 -7.51
C PRO A 84 0.49 8.37 -8.42
N ALA A 85 1.61 7.90 -7.87
CA ALA A 85 2.85 7.71 -8.65
C ALA A 85 2.66 6.65 -9.75
N THR A 86 1.68 5.76 -9.60
CA THR A 86 1.24 4.82 -10.62
C THR A 86 -0.25 4.56 -10.43
N PRO A 87 -1.09 4.61 -11.48
CA PRO A 87 -2.49 4.26 -11.37
C PRO A 87 -2.63 2.79 -10.96
N LEU A 88 -2.82 2.53 -9.67
CA LEU A 88 -3.21 1.21 -9.19
C LEU A 88 -4.70 1.06 -9.51
N SER A 89 -5.02 0.17 -10.45
CA SER A 89 -6.41 -0.17 -10.77
C SER A 89 -7.10 -0.71 -9.52
N ARG A 90 -8.31 -0.22 -9.26
CA ARG A 90 -9.15 -0.69 -8.14
C ARG A 90 -9.52 -2.17 -8.26
N ASP A 91 -9.45 -2.73 -9.47
CA ASP A 91 -9.71 -4.14 -9.75
C ASP A 91 -8.41 -4.96 -9.87
N PRO A 92 -8.08 -5.81 -8.87
CA PRO A 92 -6.88 -6.64 -8.88
C PRO A 92 -6.86 -7.64 -10.06
N LYS A 93 -8.04 -8.02 -10.56
CA LYS A 93 -8.19 -8.99 -11.66
C LYS A 93 -7.64 -8.49 -12.99
N MET A 94 -7.61 -7.18 -13.24
CA MET A 94 -7.10 -6.61 -14.51
C MET A 94 -5.57 -6.66 -14.62
N ARG A 95 -4.83 -6.68 -13.48
CA ARG A 95 -3.36 -6.61 -13.48
C ARG A 95 -2.69 -7.97 -13.73
N ALA A 96 -3.36 -9.06 -13.35
CA ALA A 96 -2.91 -10.43 -13.63
C ALA A 96 -2.89 -10.72 -15.14
N SER A 97 -3.76 -10.09 -15.93
CA SER A 97 -3.75 -10.20 -17.40
C SER A 97 -2.65 -9.39 -18.08
N ASP A 98 -2.28 -8.21 -17.56
CA ASP A 98 -1.25 -7.36 -18.17
C ASP A 98 0.17 -7.94 -18.06
N THR A 99 0.44 -8.72 -17.02
CA THR A 99 1.79 -9.25 -16.76
C THR A 99 2.11 -10.45 -17.67
N SER A 100 1.10 -11.14 -18.21
CA SER A 100 1.25 -12.28 -19.12
C SER A 100 1.40 -11.88 -20.60
N ALA A 101 1.08 -10.65 -20.97
CA ALA A 101 1.08 -10.22 -22.37
C ALA A 101 2.47 -9.89 -22.96
N LYS A 102 3.54 -9.85 -22.15
CA LYS A 102 4.89 -9.42 -22.61
C LYS A 102 5.93 -10.54 -22.76
N ARG A 103 5.53 -11.82 -22.75
CA ARG A 103 6.42 -12.98 -22.98
C ARG A 103 6.00 -13.82 -24.20
N LYS A 104 5.91 -13.24 -25.39
CA LYS A 104 5.92 -14.02 -26.65
C LYS A 104 6.38 -13.10 -27.79
N GLY A 105 7.64 -13.23 -28.18
CA GLY A 105 8.16 -12.54 -29.36
C GLY A 105 9.67 -12.32 -29.38
N SER A 106 10.46 -13.39 -29.38
CA SER A 106 11.77 -13.41 -30.06
C SER A 106 12.27 -14.85 -30.18
N GLN A 107 11.67 -15.61 -31.10
CA GLN A 107 12.31 -16.79 -31.68
C GLN A 107 13.11 -16.29 -32.88
N LEU A 108 14.45 -16.31 -32.79
CA LEU A 108 15.30 -16.21 -33.98
C LEU A 108 15.30 -17.58 -34.66
N PRO A 109 15.03 -17.68 -35.97
CA PRO A 109 15.25 -18.91 -36.70
C PRO A 109 16.73 -19.10 -37.07
N ALA A 110 17.03 -20.37 -37.39
CA ALA A 110 18.29 -21.07 -37.64
C ALA A 110 19.42 -20.33 -38.35
#